data_AF-A0A845W729-F1
#
_entry.id   AF-A0A845W729-F1
#
_cell.length_a   1.000
_cell.length_b   1.000
_cell.length_c   1.000
_cell.angle_alpha   90.00
_cell.angle_beta   90.00
_cell.angle_gamma   90.00
#
_symmetry.space_group_name_H-M   'P 1'
#
loop_
_entity.id
_entity.type
_entity.pdbx_description
1 polymer ?
#
loop_
_entity_poly.entity_id
_entity_poly.type
_entity_poly.pdbx_seq_one_letter_code
_entity_poly.pdbx_strand_id
1 'polypeptide(L)'
;EKISAIGKYLRLTLTEKIKAQTGHTDLESIFGWEIAHRSDRRRERRKIEQLIIDEITFVCSGLLALFTFWFSGTNLPWIVHILCAIELILLLILGIEIIIYADLAKGR
;
A
#
# COMPACT_ATOMS: atom_id res chain seq x y z
N GLU A 1 -5.30 0.79 12.67
CA GLU A 1 -5.65 1.78 13.71
C GLU A 1 -5.54 1.29 15.16
N LYS A 2 -6.54 0.64 15.77
CA LYS A 2 -6.53 0.36 17.24
C LYS A 2 -5.31 -0.42 17.76
N ILE A 3 -4.89 -1.47 17.06
CA ILE A 3 -3.72 -2.28 17.44
C ILE A 3 -2.41 -1.50 17.27
N SER A 4 -2.34 -0.63 16.26
CA SER A 4 -1.17 0.22 16.00
C SER A 4 -1.00 1.30 17.07
N ALA A 5 -2.09 1.90 17.52
CA ALA A 5 -2.08 2.90 18.60
C ALA A 5 -1.60 2.29 19.94
N ILE A 6 -1.99 1.05 20.24
CA ILE A 6 -1.56 0.32 21.44
C ILE A 6 -0.05 0.04 21.39
N GLY A 7 0.47 -0.45 20.25
CA GLY A 7 1.91 -0.66 20.08
C GLY A 7 2.73 0.63 20.20
N LYS A 8 2.24 1.73 19.61
CA LYS A 8 2.88 3.04 19.73
C LYS A 8 2.96 3.52 21.19
N TYR A 9 1.89 3.34 21.95
CA TYR A 9 1.86 3.69 23.37
C TYR A 9 2.80 2.79 24.20
N LEU A 10 2.83 1.49 23.91
CA LEU A 10 3.75 0.54 24.54
C LEU A 10 5.21 0.98 24.34
N ARG A 11 5.62 1.21 23.09
CA ARG A 11 7.02 1.48 22.72
C ARG A 11 7.52 2.84 23.18
N LEU A 12 6.68 3.88 23.09
CA LEU A 12 7.10 5.25 23.40
C LEU A 12 6.86 5.61 24.86
N THR A 13 5.80 5.11 25.48
CA THR A 13 5.38 5.56 26.81
C THR A 13 5.65 4.52 27.89
N LEU A 14 5.41 3.24 27.59
CA LEU A 14 5.57 2.18 28.59
C LEU A 14 7.04 1.78 28.74
N THR A 15 7.78 1.67 27.63
CA THR A 15 9.22 1.37 27.63
C THR A 15 10.03 2.43 28.39
N GLU A 16 9.73 3.72 28.20
CA GLU A 16 10.41 4.80 28.93
C GLU A 16 10.11 4.77 30.43
N LYS A 17 8.85 4.52 30.81
CA LYS A 17 8.45 4.43 32.22
C LYS A 17 9.07 3.24 32.94
N ILE A 18 9.16 2.07 32.28
CA ILE A 18 9.81 0.89 32.84
C ILE A 18 11.32 1.10 32.95
N LYS A 19 11.97 1.71 31.95
CA LYS A 19 13.38 2.07 32.02
C LYS A 19 13.69 3.00 33.20
N ALA A 20 12.82 3.99 33.43
CA ALA A 20 12.95 4.96 34.52
C ALA A 20 12.74 4.35 35.91
N GLN A 21 11.86 3.35 36.06
CA GLN A 21 11.55 2.75 37.36
C GLN A 21 12.45 1.57 37.74
N THR A 22 12.87 0.76 36.77
CA THR A 22 13.53 -0.52 37.08
C THR A 22 15.03 -0.51 36.77
N GLY A 23 15.56 0.52 36.09
CA GLY A 23 16.98 0.62 35.71
C GLY A 23 17.46 -0.47 34.75
N HIS A 24 16.60 -1.40 34.35
CA HIS A 24 16.89 -2.49 33.43
C HIS A 24 16.92 -1.97 31.99
N THR A 25 18.06 -2.16 31.34
CA THR A 25 18.31 -1.77 29.93
C THR A 25 17.79 -2.79 28.93
N ASP A 26 17.45 -4.01 29.37
CA ASP A 26 17.13 -5.15 28.50
C ASP A 26 15.62 -5.22 28.15
N LEU A 27 15.10 -4.10 27.66
CA LEU A 27 13.68 -3.97 27.28
C LEU A 27 13.38 -4.70 25.95
N GLU A 28 14.39 -4.95 25.13
CA GLU A 28 14.27 -5.74 23.90
C GLU A 28 13.88 -7.20 24.19
N SER A 29 14.34 -7.77 25.30
CA SER A 29 13.96 -9.10 25.78
C SER A 29 12.48 -9.15 26.22
N ILE A 30 12.01 -8.13 26.96
CA ILE A 30 10.64 -8.07 27.50
C ILE A 30 9.59 -7.84 26.40
N PHE A 31 9.93 -7.05 25.37
CA PHE A 31 9.06 -6.75 24.24
C PHE A 31 9.41 -7.55 22.97
N GLY A 32 10.19 -8.63 23.09
CA GLY A 32 10.58 -9.47 21.96
C GLY A 32 9.38 -10.03 21.17
N TRP A 33 8.23 -10.22 21.81
CA TRP A 33 6.98 -10.63 21.16
C TRP A 33 6.37 -9.54 20.26
N GLU A 34 6.49 -8.25 20.61
CA GLU A 34 6.02 -7.12 19.79
C GLU A 34 6.90 -6.98 18.53
N ILE A 35 8.22 -7.10 18.73
CA ILE A 35 9.21 -7.00 17.65
C ILE A 35 9.09 -8.20 16.71
N ALA A 36 8.98 -9.42 17.25
CA ALA A 36 8.80 -10.64 16.46
C ALA A 36 7.49 -10.62 15.64
N HIS A 37 6.41 -10.06 16.21
CA HIS A 37 5.14 -9.90 15.52
C HIS A 37 5.19 -8.86 14.38
N ARG A 38 6.12 -7.89 14.46
CA ARG A 38 6.35 -6.90 13.39
C ARG A 38 7.26 -7.43 12.28
N SER A 39 8.16 -8.36 12.58
CA SER A 39 9.10 -8.96 11.61
C SER A 39 8.49 -10.03 10.69
N ASP A 40 7.16 -10.10 10.58
CA ASP A 40 6.50 -11.06 9.70
C ASP A 40 6.61 -10.63 8.24
N ARG A 41 7.78 -10.90 7.63
CA ARG A 41 8.14 -10.57 6.24
C ARG A 41 7.16 -11.14 5.21
N ARG A 42 6.31 -12.10 5.60
CA ARG A 42 5.22 -12.64 4.77
C ARG A 42 4.05 -11.66 4.61
N ARG A 43 3.84 -10.74 5.56
CA ARG A 43 2.78 -9.71 5.46
C ARG A 43 3.07 -8.67 4.39
N GLU A 44 4.33 -8.24 4.27
CA GLU A 44 4.76 -7.33 3.19
C GLU A 44 4.63 -7.99 1.81
N ARG A 45 5.05 -9.26 1.69
CA ARG A 45 4.88 -10.02 0.45
C ARG A 45 3.41 -10.10 0.01
N ARG A 46 2.49 -10.41 0.92
CA ARG A 46 1.06 -10.49 0.59
C ARG A 46 0.50 -9.15 0.12
N LYS A 47 0.93 -8.03 0.73
CA LYS A 47 0.51 -6.69 0.30
C LYS A 47 1.03 -6.36 -1.11
N ILE A 48 2.27 -6.73 -1.41
CA ILE A 48 2.85 -6.52 -2.75
C ILE A 48 2.13 -7.39 -3.79
N GLU A 49 1.85 -8.66 -3.47
CA GLU A 49 1.11 -9.56 -4.36
C GLU A 49 -0.31 -9.03 -4.63
N GLN A 50 -1.01 -8.52 -3.59
CA GLN A 50 -2.32 -7.88 -3.74
C GLN A 50 -2.27 -6.61 -4.59
N LEU A 51 -1.27 -5.75 -4.37
CA LEU A 51 -1.06 -4.54 -5.18
C LEU A 51 -0.83 -4.90 -6.66
N ILE A 52 0.02 -5.89 -6.95
CA ILE A 52 0.29 -6.31 -8.32
C ILE A 52 -0.99 -6.83 -8.99
N ILE A 53 -1.78 -7.63 -8.28
CA ILE A 53 -3.03 -8.17 -8.83
C ILE A 53 -4.04 -7.05 -9.09
N ASP A 54 -4.20 -6.10 -8.15
CA ASP A 54 -5.11 -4.96 -8.33
C ASP A 54 -4.68 -4.08 -9.51
N GLU A 55 -3.40 -3.73 -9.61
CA GLU A 55 -2.89 -2.92 -10.72
C GLU A 55 -3.12 -3.60 -12.07
N ILE A 56 -2.86 -4.91 -12.15
CA ILE A 56 -3.10 -5.69 -13.38
C ILE A 56 -4.60 -5.71 -13.72
N THR A 57 -5.45 -5.96 -12.72
CA THR A 57 -6.88 -6.19 -12.93
C THR A 57 -7.60 -4.89 -13.28
N PHE A 58 -7.22 -3.77 -12.66
CA PHE A 58 -7.96 -2.51 -12.77
C PHE A 58 -7.29 -1.49 -13.70
N VAL A 59 -5.96 -1.46 -13.78
CA VAL A 59 -5.24 -0.45 -14.59
C VAL A 59 -4.75 -1.05 -15.90
N CYS A 60 -3.99 -2.15 -15.85
CA CYS A 60 -3.41 -2.75 -17.05
C CYS A 60 -4.47 -3.27 -18.02
N SER A 61 -5.58 -3.84 -17.52
CA SER A 61 -6.68 -4.32 -18.36
C SER A 61 -7.34 -3.18 -19.15
N GLY A 62 -7.61 -2.05 -18.49
CA GLY A 62 -8.16 -0.85 -19.11
C GLY A 62 -7.21 -0.21 -20.12
N LEU A 63 -5.92 -0.14 -19.80
CA LEU A 63 -4.90 0.34 -20.74
C LEU A 63 -4.82 -0.55 -21.99
N LEU A 64 -4.78 -1.87 -21.82
CA LEU A 64 -4.77 -2.81 -22.94
C LEU A 64 -6.03 -2.68 -23.81
N ALA A 65 -7.19 -2.51 -23.19
CA ALA A 65 -8.43 -2.25 -23.92
C ALA A 65 -8.36 -0.95 -24.74
N LEU A 66 -7.86 0.14 -24.17
CA LEU A 66 -7.67 1.40 -24.89
C LEU A 66 -6.67 1.27 -26.04
N PHE A 67 -5.53 0.61 -25.82
CA PHE A 67 -4.53 0.39 -26.86
C PHE A 67 -5.06 -0.47 -28.00
N THR A 68 -5.70 -1.60 -27.69
CA THR A 68 -6.32 -2.46 -28.70
C THR A 68 -7.41 -1.72 -29.48
N PHE A 69 -8.20 -0.88 -28.80
CA PHE A 69 -9.22 -0.05 -29.43
C PHE A 69 -8.61 1.00 -30.38
N TRP A 70 -7.51 1.65 -30.01
CA TRP A 70 -6.78 2.56 -30.91
C TRP A 70 -6.13 1.85 -32.10
N PHE A 71 -5.56 0.66 -31.91
CA PHE A 71 -4.96 -0.12 -32.99
C PHE A 71 -6.01 -0.74 -33.94
N SER A 72 -7.27 -0.83 -33.51
CA SER A 72 -8.36 -1.34 -34.36
C SER A 72 -8.69 -0.43 -35.56
N GLY A 73 -8.00 0.72 -35.72
CA GLY A 73 -7.99 1.51 -36.95
C GLY A 73 -9.34 2.09 -37.36
N THR A 74 -10.28 2.20 -36.42
CA THR A 74 -11.64 2.63 -36.69
C THR A 74 -11.66 4.15 -36.81
N ASN A 75 -12.24 4.70 -37.88
CA ASN A 75 -12.47 6.14 -38.02
C ASN A 75 -13.52 6.58 -36.98
N LEU A 76 -13.05 6.90 -35.79
CA LEU A 76 -13.89 7.17 -34.63
C LEU A 76 -14.29 8.65 -34.60
N PRO A 77 -15.50 8.98 -34.13
CA PRO A 77 -15.89 10.35 -33.85
C PRO A 77 -14.93 10.98 -32.84
N TRP A 78 -14.66 12.29 -32.97
CA TRP A 78 -13.82 13.05 -32.05
C TRP A 78 -14.24 12.92 -30.58
N ILE A 79 -15.55 12.76 -30.31
CA ILE A 79 -16.08 12.50 -28.96
C ILE A 79 -15.46 11.25 -28.33
N VAL A 80 -15.23 10.19 -29.12
CA VAL A 80 -14.70 8.93 -28.58
C VAL A 80 -13.24 9.08 -28.20
N HIS A 81 -12.46 9.86 -28.95
CA HIS A 81 -11.09 10.20 -28.58
C HIS A 81 -11.01 10.96 -27.25
N ILE A 82 -11.94 11.89 -27.01
CA ILE A 82 -12.03 12.63 -25.74
C ILE A 82 -12.39 11.68 -24.60
N LEU A 83 -13.35 10.77 -24.80
CA LEU A 83 -13.72 9.78 -23.80
C LEU A 83 -12.56 8.84 -23.45
N CYS A 84 -11.81 8.34 -24.44
CA CYS A 84 -10.61 7.54 -24.21
C CYS A 84 -9.54 8.31 -23.43
N ALA A 85 -9.37 9.62 -23.71
CA ALA A 85 -8.43 10.45 -22.98
C ALA A 85 -8.84 10.65 -21.50
N ILE A 86 -10.15 10.86 -21.25
CA ILE A 86 -10.70 10.93 -19.89
C ILE A 86 -10.50 9.60 -19.16
N GLU A 87 -10.81 8.48 -19.82
CA GLU A 87 -10.63 7.14 -19.26
C GLU A 87 -9.17 6.86 -18.92
N LEU A 88 -8.23 7.24 -19.79
CA LEU A 88 -6.80 7.15 -19.51
C LEU A 88 -6.40 7.94 -18.25
N ILE A 89 -6.91 9.16 -18.09
CA ILE A 89 -6.66 9.99 -16.91
C ILE A 89 -7.22 9.31 -15.65
N LEU A 90 -8.44 8.77 -15.72
CA LEU A 90 -9.06 8.06 -14.60
C LEU A 90 -8.27 6.82 -14.20
N LEU A 91 -7.79 6.03 -15.17
CA LEU A 91 -6.93 4.87 -14.93
C LEU A 91 -5.60 5.27 -14.27
N LEU A 92 -4.99 6.38 -14.69
CA LEU A 92 -3.77 6.90 -14.07
C LEU A 92 -4.02 7.35 -12.62
N ILE A 93 -5.11 8.07 -12.36
CA ILE A 93 -5.50 8.46 -11.00
C ILE A 93 -5.71 7.23 -10.13
N LEU A 94 -6.43 6.23 -10.66
CA LEU A 94 -6.71 4.99 -9.95
C LEU A 94 -5.42 4.22 -9.60
N GLY A 95 -4.50 4.08 -10.54
CA GLY A 95 -3.20 3.44 -10.28
C GLY A 95 -2.38 4.20 -9.23
N ILE A 96 -2.36 5.53 -9.29
CA ILE A 96 -1.71 6.37 -8.27
C ILE A 96 -2.36 6.13 -6.90
N GLU A 97 -3.70 6.14 -6.83
CA GLU A 97 -4.43 5.94 -5.58
C GLU A 97 -4.19 4.55 -5.00
N ILE A 98 -4.23 3.50 -5.83
CA ILE A 98 -3.90 2.12 -5.45
C ILE A 98 -2.47 2.02 -4.92
N ILE A 99 -1.49 2.66 -5.56
CA ILE A 99 -0.09 2.66 -5.10
C ILE A 99 0.06 3.41 -3.76
N ILE A 100 -0.59 4.56 -3.61
CA ILE A 100 -0.57 5.35 -2.38
C ILE A 100 -1.23 4.57 -1.24
N TYR A 101 -2.39 3.96 -1.49
CA TYR A 101 -3.14 3.19 -0.47
C TYR A 101 -2.53 1.84 -0.16
N ALA A 102 -1.85 1.21 -1.12
CA ALA A 102 -1.09 0.00 -0.86
C ALA A 102 0.10 0.24 0.07
N ASP A 103 0.43 1.52 0.31
CA ASP A 103 1.27 2.01 1.39
C ASP A 103 2.53 1.14 1.55
N LEU A 104 3.25 1.05 0.42
CA LEU A 104 4.69 0.80 0.37
C LEU A 104 5.48 1.89 1.11
N ALA A 105 4.84 2.88 1.74
CA ALA A 105 5.47 3.70 2.76
C ALA A 105 5.73 2.83 3.99
N LYS A 106 6.86 2.14 3.92
CA LYS A 106 7.85 2.04 5.00
C LYS A 106 7.26 2.26 6.37
N GLY A 107 7.18 1.16 7.12
CA GLY A 107 7.01 1.21 8.56
C GLY A 107 7.79 2.38 9.17
N ARG A 108 7.05 3.34 9.71
CA ARG A 108 7.49 4.16 10.82
C ARG A 108 6.87 3.57 12.08
#